data_AF-A0A1V5R156-F1
#
_entry.id   AF-A0A1V5R156-F1
#
_cell.length_a   1.000
_cell.length_b   1.000
_cell.length_c   1.000
_cell.angle_alpha   90.00
_cell.angle_beta   90.00
_cell.angle_gamma   90.00
#
_symmetry.space_group_name_H-M   'P 1'
#
loop_
_entity.id
_entity.type
_entity.pdbx_description
1 polymer ?
#
loop_
_entity_poly.entity_id
_entity_poly.type
_entity_poly.pdbx_seq_one_letter_code
_entity_poly.pdbx_strand_id
1 'polypeptide(L)'
;MNDSRIKFIRNCHWEEVFLLWYKNEDENPDWIKLAQDKGYASWADWRLNEHVKRFDCVNKQWALYETSNPSQVVVKWSGGPFSTWVERYYDGQQSRKFSELAQREDIQSINKIKRLIGDYPKDSVITAIEKEGGEMIVIEGMHRCCALALMAQRDLPFSDKLIFAIGK
;
A
#
# COMPACT_ATOMS: atom_id res chain seq x y z
N MET A 1 -3.24 11.63 12.44
CA MET A 1 -3.34 12.02 11.01
C MET A 1 -3.95 13.41 10.88
N ASN A 2 -3.18 14.40 10.41
CA ASN A 2 -3.60 15.82 10.33
C ASN A 2 -3.76 16.33 8.88
N ASP A 3 -3.83 15.44 7.88
CA ASP A 3 -4.00 15.85 6.49
C ASP A 3 -5.48 16.11 6.19
N SER A 4 -5.86 17.38 5.99
CA SER A 4 -7.25 17.81 5.75
C SER A 4 -7.86 17.22 4.47
N ARG A 5 -7.05 16.62 3.60
CA ARG A 5 -7.49 15.94 2.36
C ARG A 5 -7.96 14.51 2.60
N ILE A 6 -7.78 13.98 3.81
CA ILE A 6 -8.21 12.64 4.20
C ILE A 6 -9.41 12.77 5.13
N LYS A 7 -10.55 12.20 4.73
CA LYS A 7 -11.79 12.25 5.50
C LYS A 7 -12.08 10.90 6.12
N PHE A 8 -12.40 10.90 7.40
CA PHE A 8 -12.86 9.71 8.10
C PHE A 8 -14.23 9.27 7.56
N ILE A 9 -14.38 7.96 7.33
CA ILE A 9 -15.67 7.37 6.97
C ILE A 9 -16.26 6.67 8.20
N ARG A 10 -15.57 5.64 8.71
CA ARG A 10 -16.00 4.84 9.86
C ARG A 10 -14.87 4.00 10.43
N ASN A 11 -15.07 3.50 11.64
CA ASN A 11 -14.24 2.44 12.20
C ASN A 11 -14.52 1.10 11.49
N CYS A 12 -13.53 0.22 11.49
CA CYS A 12 -13.65 -1.15 10.99
C CYS A 12 -12.79 -2.10 11.85
N HIS A 13 -12.90 -3.39 11.58
CA HIS A 13 -12.07 -4.41 12.21
C HIS A 13 -11.00 -4.92 11.24
N TRP A 14 -9.97 -5.54 11.78
CA TRP A 14 -8.87 -6.08 11.00
C TRP A 14 -9.35 -7.09 9.95
N GLU A 15 -10.34 -7.93 10.27
CA GLU A 15 -10.92 -8.92 9.37
C GLU A 15 -11.47 -8.27 8.11
N GLU A 16 -12.10 -7.11 8.25
CA GLU A 16 -12.61 -6.36 7.11
C GLU A 16 -11.48 -5.83 6.24
N VAL A 17 -10.43 -5.28 6.86
CA VAL A 17 -9.23 -4.80 6.17
C VAL A 17 -8.52 -5.95 5.44
N PHE A 18 -8.47 -7.12 6.07
CA PHE A 18 -7.90 -8.32 5.47
C PHE A 18 -8.72 -8.80 4.27
N LEU A 19 -10.06 -8.74 4.32
CA LEU A 19 -10.91 -9.05 3.18
C LEU A 19 -10.71 -8.06 2.02
N LEU A 20 -10.50 -6.78 2.30
CA LEU A 20 -10.15 -5.78 1.28
C LEU A 20 -8.80 -6.07 0.65
N TRP A 21 -7.80 -6.46 1.45
CA TRP A 21 -6.51 -6.92 0.96
C TRP A 21 -6.64 -8.17 0.10
N TYR A 22 -7.37 -9.17 0.59
CA TYR A 22 -7.65 -10.42 -0.13
C TYR A 22 -8.28 -10.12 -1.50
N LYS A 23 -9.33 -9.28 -1.55
CA LYS A 23 -9.95 -8.88 -2.82
C LYS A 23 -8.98 -8.20 -3.80
N ASN A 24 -7.99 -7.47 -3.30
CA ASN A 24 -6.99 -6.81 -4.16
C ASN A 24 -5.93 -7.77 -4.72
N GLU A 25 -5.66 -8.90 -4.05
CA GLU A 25 -4.49 -9.75 -4.34
C GLU A 25 -4.78 -11.23 -4.61
N ASP A 26 -5.88 -11.80 -4.10
CA ASP A 26 -6.12 -13.25 -4.07
C ASP A 26 -6.17 -13.89 -5.45
N GLU A 27 -6.75 -13.20 -6.44
CA GLU A 27 -6.83 -13.72 -7.80
C GLU A 27 -5.50 -13.60 -8.56
N ASN A 28 -4.42 -13.09 -7.93
CA ASN A 28 -3.13 -12.93 -8.58
C ASN A 28 -2.33 -14.26 -8.53
N PRO A 29 -2.11 -14.93 -9.68
CA PRO A 29 -1.42 -16.22 -9.70
C PRO A 29 0.02 -16.15 -9.19
N ASP A 30 0.70 -15.00 -9.36
CA ASP A 30 2.07 -14.82 -8.88
C ASP A 30 2.14 -14.86 -7.35
N TRP A 31 1.12 -14.30 -6.68
CA TRP A 31 1.06 -14.29 -5.22
C TRP A 31 0.68 -15.66 -4.64
N ILE A 32 -0.23 -16.38 -5.28
CA ILE A 32 -0.55 -17.76 -4.92
C ILE A 32 0.70 -18.64 -5.05
N LYS A 33 1.40 -18.55 -6.19
CA LYS A 33 2.61 -19.31 -6.44
C LYS A 33 3.71 -18.97 -5.43
N LEU A 34 3.94 -17.69 -5.15
CA LEU A 34 4.96 -17.28 -4.19
C LEU A 34 4.67 -17.78 -2.77
N ALA A 35 3.39 -17.82 -2.37
CA ALA A 35 2.99 -18.40 -1.09
C ALA A 35 3.34 -19.90 -1.02
N GLN A 36 3.05 -20.65 -2.08
CA GLN A 36 3.37 -22.08 -2.20
C GLN A 36 4.89 -22.32 -2.21
N ASP A 37 5.66 -21.53 -2.98
CA ASP A 37 7.13 -21.61 -3.03
C ASP A 37 7.78 -21.34 -1.66
N LYS A 38 7.11 -20.53 -0.82
CA LYS A 38 7.49 -20.26 0.57
C LYS A 38 7.02 -21.33 1.57
N GLY A 39 6.27 -22.33 1.14
CA GLY A 39 5.77 -23.42 1.97
C GLY A 39 4.46 -23.14 2.70
N TYR A 40 3.73 -22.08 2.34
CA TYR A 40 2.41 -21.78 2.91
C TYR A 40 1.30 -22.51 2.15
N ALA A 41 0.21 -22.84 2.86
CA ALA A 41 -0.92 -23.56 2.26
C ALA A 41 -1.71 -22.69 1.27
N SER A 42 -1.69 -21.36 1.46
CA SER A 42 -2.39 -20.39 0.61
C SER A 42 -1.78 -19.00 0.76
N TRP A 43 -2.19 -18.08 -0.13
CA TRP A 43 -1.89 -16.65 0.04
C TRP A 43 -2.34 -16.11 1.40
N ALA A 44 -3.55 -16.48 1.83
CA ALA A 44 -4.11 -16.01 3.09
C ALA A 44 -3.28 -16.52 4.28
N ASP A 45 -2.90 -17.80 4.26
CA ASP A 45 -2.04 -18.41 5.27
C ASP A 45 -0.70 -17.67 5.38
N TRP A 46 -0.07 -17.36 4.24
CA TRP A 46 1.17 -16.58 4.21
C TRP A 46 0.99 -15.17 4.80
N ARG A 47 -0.03 -14.42 4.37
CA ARG A 47 -0.26 -13.04 4.86
C ARG A 47 -0.58 -13.03 6.36
N LEU A 48 -1.45 -13.92 6.83
CA LEU A 48 -1.82 -14.03 8.25
C LEU A 48 -0.62 -14.41 9.12
N ASN A 49 0.27 -15.29 8.65
CA ASN A 49 1.40 -15.73 9.46
C ASN A 49 2.61 -14.80 9.44
N GLU A 50 2.95 -14.18 8.30
CA GLU A 50 4.11 -13.29 8.24
C GLU A 50 3.75 -11.82 8.44
N HIS A 51 2.74 -11.32 7.73
CA HIS A 51 2.53 -9.88 7.60
C HIS A 51 1.70 -9.34 8.76
N VAL A 52 0.60 -10.02 9.10
CA VAL A 52 -0.27 -9.61 10.21
C VAL A 52 0.46 -9.60 11.54
N LYS A 53 1.26 -10.64 11.82
CA LYS A 53 2.07 -10.69 13.04
C LYS A 53 3.13 -9.59 13.07
N ARG A 54 3.83 -9.37 11.95
CA ARG A 54 4.89 -8.35 11.87
C ARG A 54 4.40 -6.93 12.13
N PHE A 55 3.18 -6.63 11.70
CA PHE A 55 2.58 -5.30 11.80
C PHE A 55 1.57 -5.17 12.94
N ASP A 56 1.43 -6.24 13.75
CA ASP A 56 0.48 -6.33 14.86
C ASP A 56 -0.96 -5.95 14.46
N CYS A 57 -1.38 -6.31 13.25
CA CYS A 57 -2.61 -5.77 12.68
C CYS A 57 -3.86 -6.11 13.51
N VAL A 58 -3.87 -7.23 14.23
CA VAL A 58 -5.02 -7.67 15.04
C VAL A 58 -5.29 -6.71 16.22
N ASN A 59 -4.24 -6.10 16.79
CA ASN A 59 -4.37 -5.23 17.96
C ASN A 59 -4.47 -3.75 17.60
N LYS A 60 -4.40 -3.40 16.31
CA LYS A 60 -4.53 -2.03 15.81
C LYS A 60 -5.98 -1.57 15.83
N GLN A 61 -6.18 -0.27 16.06
CA GLN A 61 -7.48 0.37 15.86
C GLN A 61 -7.63 0.76 14.39
N TRP A 62 -8.52 0.08 13.67
CA TRP A 62 -8.72 0.28 12.24
C TRP A 62 -9.87 1.23 11.92
N ALA A 63 -9.67 2.01 10.88
CA ALA A 63 -10.72 2.84 10.28
C ALA A 63 -10.53 2.97 8.77
N LEU A 64 -11.64 3.20 8.09
CA LEU A 64 -11.68 3.54 6.67
C LEU A 64 -11.73 5.05 6.49
N TYR A 65 -10.95 5.53 5.53
CA TYR A 65 -10.84 6.93 5.16
C TYR A 65 -10.98 7.09 3.64
N GLU A 66 -11.46 8.24 3.18
CA GLU A 66 -11.45 8.61 1.75
C GLU A 66 -10.56 9.82 1.47
N THR A 67 -10.04 9.89 0.25
CA THR A 67 -9.45 11.12 -0.29
C THR A 67 -9.81 11.31 -1.76
N SER A 68 -9.97 12.57 -2.17
CA SER A 68 -10.10 12.99 -3.57
C SER A 68 -8.76 13.40 -4.19
N ASN A 69 -7.66 13.34 -3.42
CA ASN A 69 -6.34 13.75 -3.89
C ASN A 69 -5.27 12.70 -3.52
N PRO A 70 -5.47 11.42 -3.87
CA PRO A 70 -4.62 10.33 -3.37
C PRO A 70 -3.15 10.48 -3.78
N SER A 71 -2.88 10.94 -5.01
CA SER A 71 -1.51 11.20 -5.47
C SER A 71 -0.79 12.22 -4.59
N GLN A 72 -1.48 13.25 -4.11
CA GLN A 72 -0.91 14.30 -3.27
C GLN A 72 -0.82 13.92 -1.78
N VAL A 73 -1.53 12.87 -1.37
CA VAL A 73 -1.47 12.30 -0.03
C VAL A 73 -0.33 11.28 0.04
N VAL A 74 -0.34 10.29 -0.84
CA VAL A 74 0.56 9.12 -0.80
C VAL A 74 2.02 9.48 -0.99
N VAL A 75 2.34 10.56 -1.73
CA VAL A 75 3.74 11.04 -1.87
C VAL A 75 4.44 11.29 -0.53
N LYS A 76 3.68 11.63 0.53
CA LYS A 76 4.21 11.89 1.87
C LYS A 76 4.40 10.63 2.70
N TRP A 77 3.82 9.51 2.28
CA TRP A 77 3.85 8.24 3.00
C TRP A 77 5.09 7.44 2.65
N SER A 78 5.45 6.51 3.54
CA SER A 78 6.58 5.62 3.35
C SER A 78 6.12 4.22 2.98
N GLY A 79 6.91 3.54 2.17
CA GLY A 79 6.73 2.13 1.86
C GLY A 79 7.08 1.22 3.03
N GLY A 80 6.34 0.12 3.18
CA GLY A 80 6.60 -0.89 4.20
C GLY A 80 7.93 -1.63 4.00
N PRO A 81 8.48 -2.23 5.08
CA PRO A 81 9.78 -2.89 5.10
C PRO A 81 9.76 -4.31 4.47
N PHE A 82 9.23 -4.44 3.26
CA PHE A 82 9.21 -5.72 2.54
C PHE A 82 10.59 -6.03 1.97
N SER A 83 11.10 -7.26 2.17
CA SER A 83 12.49 -7.62 1.82
C SER A 83 12.87 -7.23 0.40
N THR A 84 12.04 -7.57 -0.60
CA THR A 84 12.28 -7.22 -2.00
C THR A 84 12.36 -5.70 -2.23
N TRP A 85 11.58 -4.90 -1.49
CA TRP A 85 11.62 -3.44 -1.60
C TRP A 85 12.85 -2.86 -0.90
N VAL A 86 13.16 -3.37 0.29
CA VAL A 86 14.35 -2.99 1.07
C VAL A 86 15.63 -3.25 0.27
N GLU A 87 15.77 -4.46 -0.26
CA GLU A 87 16.96 -4.91 -1.00
C GLU A 87 17.16 -4.15 -2.32
N ARG A 88 16.08 -3.83 -3.02
CA ARG A 88 16.17 -3.28 -4.39
C ARG A 88 16.05 -1.76 -4.47
N TYR A 89 15.25 -1.14 -3.60
CA TYR A 89 14.80 0.24 -3.82
C TYR A 89 15.04 1.18 -2.63
N TYR A 90 15.36 0.66 -1.45
CA TYR A 90 15.51 1.48 -0.25
C TYR A 90 16.97 1.80 0.12
N ASP A 91 17.95 1.38 -0.69
CA ASP A 91 19.39 1.65 -0.49
C ASP A 91 19.87 1.31 0.94
N GLY A 92 19.43 0.14 1.45
CA GLY A 92 19.78 -0.34 2.79
C GLY A 92 18.90 0.20 3.94
N GLN A 93 17.94 1.09 3.65
CA GLN A 93 16.97 1.58 4.64
C GLN A 93 15.78 0.62 4.80
N GLN A 94 15.11 0.69 5.95
CA GLN A 94 13.92 -0.13 6.22
C GLN A 94 12.65 0.41 5.56
N SER A 95 12.60 1.70 5.23
CA SER A 95 11.47 2.33 4.56
C SER A 95 11.94 3.53 3.74
N ARG A 96 11.14 3.92 2.75
CA ARG A 96 11.41 5.08 1.91
C ARG A 96 10.12 5.77 1.50
N LYS A 97 10.14 7.11 1.35
CA LYS A 97 8.95 7.85 0.93
C LYS A 97 8.60 7.57 -0.53
N PHE A 98 7.32 7.55 -0.85
CA PHE A 98 6.91 7.36 -2.24
C PHE A 98 7.33 8.54 -3.15
N SER A 99 7.44 9.76 -2.61
CA SER A 99 8.03 10.89 -3.34
C SER A 99 9.47 10.63 -3.79
N GLU A 100 10.25 9.93 -2.98
CA GLU A 100 11.65 9.59 -3.26
C GLU A 100 11.73 8.38 -4.19
N LEU A 101 10.88 7.37 -3.99
CA LEU A 101 10.78 6.21 -4.89
C LEU A 101 10.40 6.61 -6.32
N ALA A 102 9.51 7.60 -6.47
CA ALA A 102 9.11 8.13 -7.78
C ALA A 102 10.28 8.74 -8.57
N GLN A 103 11.34 9.21 -7.90
CA GLN A 103 12.52 9.77 -8.58
C GLN A 103 13.44 8.70 -9.16
N ARG A 104 13.31 7.43 -8.77
CA ARG A 104 14.22 6.37 -9.23
C ARG A 104 13.86 5.86 -10.62
N GLU A 105 14.86 5.71 -11.48
CA GLU A 105 14.69 5.19 -12.84
C GLU A 105 14.19 3.73 -12.85
N ASP A 106 14.69 2.91 -11.92
CA ASP A 106 14.29 1.51 -11.79
C ASP A 106 12.79 1.37 -11.48
N ILE A 107 12.26 2.15 -10.52
CA ILE A 107 10.83 2.24 -10.21
C ILE A 107 10.02 2.72 -11.43
N GLN A 108 10.48 3.79 -12.09
CA GLN A 108 9.84 4.32 -13.29
C GLN A 108 9.78 3.32 -14.44
N SER A 109 10.71 2.36 -14.48
CA SER A 109 10.80 1.35 -15.53
C SER A 109 9.86 0.15 -15.32
N ILE A 110 9.36 -0.10 -14.09
CA ILE A 110 8.54 -1.27 -13.75
C ILE A 110 7.24 -1.28 -14.55
N ASN A 111 7.08 -2.30 -15.41
CA ASN A 111 5.91 -2.44 -16.28
C ASN A 111 4.57 -2.44 -15.52
N LYS A 112 4.52 -3.08 -14.33
CA LYS A 112 3.32 -3.08 -13.47
C LYS A 112 2.93 -1.67 -13.05
N ILE A 113 3.89 -0.82 -12.68
CA ILE A 113 3.65 0.56 -12.28
C ILE A 113 3.23 1.40 -13.49
N LYS A 114 3.89 1.25 -14.64
CA LYS A 114 3.51 1.94 -15.88
C LYS A 114 2.06 1.64 -16.28
N ARG A 115 1.63 0.38 -16.19
CA ARG A 115 0.24 -0.02 -16.46
C ARG A 115 -0.74 0.65 -15.50
N LEU A 116 -0.43 0.67 -14.20
CA LEU A 116 -1.26 1.30 -13.19
C LEU A 116 -1.44 2.82 -13.37
N ILE A 117 -0.49 3.51 -14.01
CA ILE A 117 -0.63 4.94 -14.35
C ILE A 117 -1.70 5.14 -15.42
N GLY A 118 -1.81 4.22 -16.40
CA GLY A 118 -2.79 4.31 -17.48
C GLY A 118 -4.15 3.72 -17.14
N ASP A 119 -4.18 2.72 -16.25
CA ASP A 119 -5.39 2.00 -15.83
C ASP A 119 -5.33 1.68 -14.33
N TYR A 120 -5.65 2.69 -13.52
CA TYR A 120 -5.66 2.54 -12.07
C TYR A 120 -6.97 1.89 -11.60
N PRO A 121 -6.92 0.87 -10.73
CA PRO A 121 -8.13 0.17 -10.28
C PRO A 121 -9.06 1.06 -9.45
N LYS A 122 -10.33 1.16 -9.87
CA LYS A 122 -11.35 2.06 -9.29
C LYS A 122 -11.74 1.72 -7.85
N ASP A 123 -11.91 0.43 -7.55
CA ASP A 123 -12.38 -0.03 -6.23
C ASP A 123 -11.24 -0.48 -5.31
N SER A 124 -10.03 0.03 -5.56
CA SER A 124 -8.85 -0.40 -4.84
C SER A 124 -8.74 0.28 -3.47
N VAL A 125 -8.27 -0.45 -2.48
CA VAL A 125 -7.97 0.08 -1.14
C VAL A 125 -6.47 0.04 -0.90
N ILE A 126 -5.90 1.08 -0.31
CA ILE A 126 -4.52 1.04 0.21
C ILE A 126 -4.57 0.81 1.71
N THR A 127 -3.85 -0.20 2.20
CA THR A 127 -3.73 -0.47 3.63
C THR A 127 -2.43 0.12 4.18
N ALA A 128 -2.54 0.91 5.24
CA ALA A 128 -1.41 1.56 5.89
C ALA A 128 -1.53 1.53 7.42
N ILE A 129 -0.41 1.76 8.08
CA ILE A 129 -0.32 1.90 9.53
C ILE A 129 0.20 3.29 9.86
N GLU A 130 -0.46 3.96 10.79
CA GLU A 130 0.05 5.17 11.42
C GLU A 130 1.01 4.77 12.55
N LYS A 131 2.28 5.16 12.42
CA LYS A 131 3.29 5.04 13.48
C LYS A 131 3.16 6.18 14.49
N GLU A 132 3.86 6.02 15.61
CA GLU A 132 4.10 7.13 16.53
C GLU A 132 4.66 8.35 15.80
N GLY A 133 4.16 9.55 16.15
CA GLY A 133 4.51 10.78 15.44
C GLY A 133 3.72 11.04 14.15
N GLY A 134 2.81 10.12 13.75
CA GLY A 134 1.90 10.32 12.62
C GLY A 134 2.49 9.97 11.25
N GLU A 135 3.63 9.28 11.21
CA GLU A 135 4.18 8.75 9.96
C GLU A 135 3.30 7.61 9.44
N MET A 136 2.98 7.62 8.16
CA MET A 136 2.19 6.58 7.51
C MET A 136 3.09 5.58 6.80
N ILE A 137 2.97 4.29 7.14
CA ILE A 137 3.64 3.18 6.46
C ILE A 137 2.63 2.35 5.68
N VAL A 138 2.83 2.24 4.37
CA VAL A 138 1.99 1.40 3.51
C VAL A 138 2.40 -0.06 3.65
N ILE A 139 1.44 -0.91 4.04
CA ILE A 139 1.65 -2.36 4.20
C ILE A 139 0.99 -3.19 3.09
N GLU A 140 0.21 -2.54 2.23
CA GLU A 140 -0.45 -3.15 1.07
C GLU A 140 -0.58 -2.10 -0.03
N GLY A 141 -0.41 -2.49 -1.29
CA GLY A 141 -0.57 -1.55 -2.41
C GLY A 141 0.67 -0.74 -2.78
N MET A 142 1.86 -1.21 -2.41
CA MET A 142 3.17 -0.61 -2.75
C MET A 142 3.30 -0.11 -4.21
N HIS A 143 2.97 -0.95 -5.20
CA HIS A 143 3.04 -0.58 -6.62
C HIS A 143 2.02 0.50 -7.00
N ARG A 144 0.82 0.43 -6.43
CA ARG A 144 -0.25 1.43 -6.61
C ARG A 144 0.15 2.77 -6.02
N CYS A 145 0.79 2.77 -4.86
CA CYS A 145 1.34 3.98 -4.26
C CYS A 145 2.48 4.59 -5.10
N CYS A 146 3.37 3.77 -5.68
CA CYS A 146 4.37 4.27 -6.61
C CYS A 146 3.75 4.86 -7.87
N ALA A 147 2.70 4.24 -8.42
CA ALA A 147 1.97 4.78 -9.57
C ALA A 147 1.36 6.15 -9.25
N LEU A 148 0.67 6.28 -8.11
CA LEU A 148 0.13 7.56 -7.64
C LEU A 148 1.22 8.63 -7.44
N ALA A 149 2.37 8.27 -6.88
CA ALA A 149 3.47 9.20 -6.69
C ALA A 149 4.11 9.64 -8.02
N LEU A 150 4.22 8.74 -8.99
CA LEU A 150 4.65 9.09 -10.36
C LEU A 150 3.62 9.95 -11.08
N MET A 151 2.33 9.71 -10.88
CA MET A 151 1.28 10.58 -11.41
C MET A 151 1.41 11.99 -10.83
N ALA A 152 1.62 12.12 -9.51
CA ALA A 152 1.87 13.42 -8.88
C ALA A 152 3.14 14.10 -9.42
N GLN A 153 4.23 13.36 -9.61
CA GLN A 153 5.49 13.90 -10.14
C GLN A 153 5.35 14.41 -11.58
N ARG A 154 4.46 13.79 -12.37
CA ARG A 154 4.27 14.08 -13.79
C ARG A 154 3.04 14.96 -14.07
N ASP A 155 2.44 15.53 -13.02
CA ASP A 155 1.20 16.30 -13.09
C ASP A 155 0.05 15.58 -13.83
N LEU A 156 0.00 14.25 -13.70
CA LEU A 156 -1.07 13.42 -14.26
C LEU A 156 -2.25 13.38 -13.29
N PRO A 157 -3.49 13.59 -13.77
CA PRO A 157 -4.66 13.60 -12.91
C PRO A 157 -5.02 12.19 -12.44
N PHE A 158 -5.44 12.08 -11.17
CA PHE A 158 -6.26 10.99 -10.68
C PHE A 158 -7.60 11.61 -10.23
N SER A 159 -8.68 11.31 -10.94
CA SER A 159 -9.97 11.99 -10.78
C SER A 159 -10.93 11.27 -9.84
N ASP A 160 -10.63 10.04 -9.45
CA ASP A 160 -11.50 9.24 -8.60
C ASP A 160 -11.19 9.45 -7.10
N LYS A 161 -12.08 8.95 -6.26
CA LYS A 161 -11.82 8.82 -4.83
C LYS A 161 -11.02 7.55 -4.58
N LEU A 162 -10.19 7.57 -3.55
CA LEU A 162 -9.49 6.38 -3.08
C LEU A 162 -9.79 6.15 -1.60
N ILE A 163 -9.96 4.87 -1.25
CA ILE A 163 -10.17 4.45 0.12
C ILE A 163 -8.85 4.00 0.74
N PHE A 164 -8.63 4.41 1.98
CA PHE A 164 -7.52 3.96 2.81
C PHE A 164 -8.06 3.19 4.01
N ALA A 165 -7.51 2.00 4.25
CA ALA A 165 -7.65 1.31 5.52
C ALA A 165 -6.44 1.63 6.38
N ILE A 166 -6.65 2.33 7.50
CA ILE A 166 -5.55 2.80 8.36
C ILE A 166 -5.69 2.21 9.76
N GLY A 167 -4.63 1.54 10.20
CA GLY A 167 -4.49 1.02 11.56
C GLY A 167 -3.62 1.95 12.41
N LYS A 168 -4.04 2.20 13.64
CA LYS A 168 -3.31 3.01 14.64
C LYS A 168 -2.84 2.13 15.78
#